data_AF-A0A9D6U555-F1
#
_entry.id   AF-A0A9D6U555-F1
#
_cell.length_a   1.000
_cell.length_b   1.000
_cell.length_c   1.000
_cell.angle_alpha   90.00
_cell.angle_beta   90.00
_cell.angle_gamma   90.00
#
_symmetry.space_group_name_H-M   'P 1'
#
loop_
_entity.id
_entity.type
_entity.pdbx_description
1 polymer ?
#
loop_
_entity_poly.entity_id
_entity_poly.type
_entity_poly.pdbx_seq_one_letter_code
_entity_poly.pdbx_strand_id
1 'polypeptide(L)'
;MRIFAVLAGLTFLVAAGALAADFKPYPGTRVDEAATRQAREAAAQSPLQSIEMVPTIYLTNDPFEKVAAFYRGLAREYKMPGRQDRGPQKLPGGQELKEAYFIFDGAKDLVTSRRWAKVQRPYIGGLKMVGRTPQYQDVREVTVIILSAGK
;
A
#
# COMPACT_ATOMS: atom_id res chain seq x y z
N MET A 1 -8.46 55.94 33.08
CA MET A 1 -9.05 54.67 33.56
C MET A 1 -9.01 53.69 32.40
N ARG A 2 -8.35 52.54 32.57
CA ARG A 2 -8.01 51.57 31.52
C ARG A 2 -9.23 50.73 31.17
N ILE A 3 -9.55 50.54 29.89
CA ILE A 3 -10.41 49.45 29.43
C ILE A 3 -9.63 48.68 28.37
N PHE A 4 -9.20 47.48 28.76
CA PHE A 4 -8.57 46.49 27.91
C PHE A 4 -9.62 45.93 26.94
N ALA A 5 -9.44 46.12 25.64
CA ALA A 5 -10.20 45.38 24.62
C ALA A 5 -9.39 44.14 24.21
N VAL A 6 -9.86 42.99 24.68
CA VAL A 6 -9.34 41.65 24.36
C VAL A 6 -9.63 41.37 22.88
N LEU A 7 -8.61 41.32 22.02
CA LEU A 7 -8.76 40.77 20.68
C LEU A 7 -8.83 39.24 20.78
N ALA A 8 -10.02 38.70 20.59
CA ALA A 8 -10.27 37.27 20.52
C ALA A 8 -9.56 36.67 19.29
N GLY A 9 -8.64 35.72 19.54
CA GLY A 9 -8.00 34.93 18.51
C GLY A 9 -9.00 33.98 17.87
N LEU A 10 -9.19 34.12 16.55
CA LEU A 10 -9.92 33.14 15.74
C LEU A 10 -8.96 32.00 15.39
N THR A 11 -8.75 31.06 16.32
CA THR A 11 -8.08 29.79 16.02
C THR A 11 -9.03 28.94 15.18
N PHE A 12 -8.84 29.00 13.85
CA PHE A 12 -9.46 28.07 12.92
C PHE A 12 -8.84 26.68 13.17
N LEU A 13 -9.44 25.92 14.08
CA LEU A 13 -9.20 24.49 14.22
C LEU A 13 -9.70 23.82 12.95
N VAL A 14 -8.81 23.70 11.95
CA VAL A 14 -9.02 22.77 10.84
C VAL A 14 -8.91 21.37 11.45
N ALA A 15 -10.05 20.86 11.94
CA ALA A 15 -10.20 19.44 12.19
C ALA A 15 -10.06 18.77 10.82
N ALA A 16 -8.85 18.29 10.52
CA ALA A 16 -8.60 17.40 9.42
C ALA A 16 -9.30 16.07 9.73
N GLY A 17 -10.63 16.06 9.60
CA GLY A 17 -11.36 14.82 9.40
C GLY A 17 -10.74 14.19 8.17
N ALA A 18 -10.02 13.08 8.37
CA ALA A 18 -9.46 12.31 7.28
C ALA A 18 -10.64 11.84 6.43
N LEU A 19 -10.97 12.61 5.39
CA LEU A 19 -11.85 12.14 4.33
C LEU A 19 -11.14 10.93 3.76
N ALA A 20 -11.77 9.76 3.91
CA ALA A 20 -11.31 8.54 3.27
C ALA A 20 -11.18 8.85 1.78
N ALA A 21 -9.95 8.91 1.27
CA ALA A 21 -9.72 9.15 -0.14
C ALA A 21 -10.16 7.89 -0.89
N ASP A 22 -10.85 8.05 -2.01
CA ASP A 22 -11.13 6.92 -2.87
C ASP A 22 -9.85 6.46 -3.57
N PHE A 23 -9.72 5.13 -3.69
CA PHE A 23 -8.64 4.57 -4.49
C PHE A 23 -8.84 4.95 -5.96
N LYS A 24 -7.78 5.43 -6.59
CA LYS A 24 -7.74 5.69 -8.03
C LYS A 24 -6.64 4.82 -8.65
N PRO A 25 -6.94 3.96 -9.63
CA PRO A 25 -5.90 3.25 -10.37
C PRO A 25 -4.89 4.22 -10.95
N TYR A 26 -3.61 3.87 -10.87
CA TYR A 26 -2.55 4.67 -11.49
C TYR A 26 -2.76 4.71 -13.03
N PRO A 27 -2.62 5.87 -13.68
CA PRO A 27 -2.82 5.99 -15.13
C PRO A 27 -1.96 5.02 -15.95
N GLY A 28 -2.56 4.38 -16.95
CA GLY A 28 -1.85 3.42 -17.80
C GLY A 28 -1.60 2.05 -17.15
N THR A 29 -2.15 1.80 -15.97
CA THR A 29 -2.17 0.44 -15.41
C THR A 29 -3.13 -0.48 -16.17
N ARG A 30 -2.81 -1.77 -16.18
CA ARG A 30 -3.71 -2.84 -16.60
C ARG A 30 -4.01 -3.77 -15.43
N VAL A 31 -5.25 -4.24 -15.32
CA VAL A 31 -5.59 -5.31 -14.38
C VAL A 31 -4.94 -6.61 -14.87
N ASP A 32 -4.26 -7.32 -13.98
CA ASP A 32 -3.84 -8.71 -14.22
C ASP A 32 -4.92 -9.63 -13.66
N GLU A 33 -5.84 -10.04 -14.53
CA GLU A 33 -7.00 -10.86 -14.16
C GLU A 33 -6.59 -12.23 -13.60
N ALA A 34 -5.54 -12.83 -14.16
CA ALA A 34 -5.06 -14.14 -13.71
C ALA A 34 -4.46 -14.03 -12.31
N ALA A 35 -3.56 -13.06 -12.10
CA ALA A 35 -2.97 -12.81 -10.80
C ALA A 35 -4.03 -12.37 -9.78
N THR A 36 -5.02 -11.57 -10.19
CA THR A 36 -6.13 -11.15 -9.33
C THR A 36 -6.97 -12.33 -8.86
N ARG A 37 -7.31 -13.28 -9.76
CA ARG A 37 -8.02 -14.51 -9.37
C ARG A 37 -7.19 -15.34 -8.39
N GLN A 38 -5.92 -15.58 -8.69
CA GLN A 38 -5.02 -16.34 -7.81
C GLN A 38 -4.88 -15.70 -6.43
N ALA A 39 -4.74 -14.37 -6.36
CA ALA A 39 -4.66 -13.65 -5.10
C ALA A 39 -5.96 -13.77 -4.28
N ARG A 40 -7.13 -13.75 -4.93
CA ARG A 40 -8.42 -13.94 -4.27
C ARG A 40 -8.59 -15.36 -3.74
N GLU A 41 -8.20 -16.36 -4.53
CA GLU A 41 -8.21 -17.77 -4.13
C GLU A 41 -7.29 -18.01 -2.93
N ALA A 42 -6.06 -17.48 -2.97
CA ALA A 42 -5.12 -17.56 -1.85
C ALA A 42 -5.65 -16.84 -0.60
N ALA A 43 -6.31 -15.70 -0.76
CA ALA A 43 -6.89 -14.95 0.34
C ALA A 43 -8.05 -15.69 1.02
N ALA A 44 -8.89 -16.38 0.24
CA ALA A 44 -9.97 -17.21 0.77
C ALA A 44 -9.48 -18.39 1.62
N GLN A 45 -8.22 -18.81 1.44
CA GLN A 45 -7.61 -19.93 2.17
C GLN A 45 -6.77 -19.48 3.38
N SER A 46 -6.55 -18.17 3.56
CA SER A 46 -5.68 -17.64 4.62
C SER A 46 -6.46 -17.37 5.91
N PRO A 47 -6.14 -18.02 7.04
CA PRO A 47 -6.78 -17.72 8.33
C PRO A 47 -6.42 -16.33 8.89
N LEU A 48 -5.48 -15.63 8.25
CA LEU A 48 -4.99 -14.30 8.65
C LEU A 48 -5.50 -13.15 7.78
N GLN A 49 -6.17 -13.44 6.66
CA GLN A 49 -6.83 -12.40 5.86
C GLN A 49 -8.30 -12.34 6.23
N SER A 50 -8.79 -11.14 6.53
CA SER A 50 -10.22 -10.92 6.69
C SER A 50 -10.91 -11.26 5.37
N ILE A 51 -11.88 -12.17 5.42
CA ILE A 51 -12.70 -12.64 4.28
C ILE A 51 -13.30 -11.47 3.48
N GLU A 52 -13.40 -10.30 4.11
CA GLU A 52 -13.94 -9.07 3.56
C GLU A 52 -13.00 -8.35 2.59
N MET A 53 -11.68 -8.56 2.66
CA MET A 53 -10.71 -7.85 1.80
C MET A 53 -10.44 -8.60 0.49
N VAL A 54 -10.84 -7.99 -0.63
CA VAL A 54 -10.68 -8.56 -1.96
C VAL A 54 -9.49 -7.91 -2.68
N PRO A 55 -8.42 -8.66 -2.99
CA PRO A 55 -7.30 -8.11 -3.73
C PRO A 55 -7.67 -7.86 -5.21
N THR A 56 -7.12 -6.78 -5.76
CA THR A 56 -7.08 -6.49 -7.21
C THR A 56 -5.66 -6.09 -7.60
N ILE A 57 -5.11 -6.74 -8.62
CA ILE A 57 -3.72 -6.56 -9.06
C ILE A 57 -3.68 -5.71 -10.33
N TYR A 58 -2.98 -4.59 -10.24
CA TYR A 58 -2.69 -3.70 -11.36
C TYR A 58 -1.20 -3.74 -11.68
N LEU A 59 -0.85 -3.74 -12.97
CA LEU A 59 0.53 -3.73 -13.44
C LEU A 59 0.81 -2.49 -14.30
N THR A 60 2.02 -1.95 -14.18
CA THR A 60 2.56 -0.91 -15.05
C THR A 60 4.07 -1.08 -15.24
N ASN A 61 4.59 -0.63 -16.38
CA ASN A 61 6.03 -0.60 -16.65
C ASN A 61 6.73 0.61 -16.01
N ASP A 62 5.96 1.61 -15.57
CA ASP A 62 6.48 2.81 -14.93
C ASP A 62 7.33 2.48 -13.68
N PRO A 63 8.34 3.29 -13.36
CA PRO A 63 9.23 3.04 -12.24
C PRO A 63 8.51 3.17 -10.89
N PHE A 64 9.01 2.44 -9.89
CA PHE A 64 8.47 2.41 -8.53
C PHE A 64 8.29 3.82 -7.94
N GLU A 65 9.29 4.68 -8.09
CA GLU A 65 9.34 6.01 -7.50
C GLU A 65 8.19 6.90 -7.98
N LYS A 66 7.86 6.78 -9.28
CA LYS A 66 6.79 7.54 -9.93
C LYS A 66 5.41 7.07 -9.45
N VAL A 67 5.20 5.76 -9.41
CA VAL A 67 3.94 5.17 -8.91
C VAL A 67 3.75 5.45 -7.42
N ALA A 68 4.81 5.32 -6.61
CA ALA A 68 4.76 5.62 -5.19
C ALA A 68 4.50 7.12 -4.93
N ALA A 69 5.08 8.02 -5.72
CA ALA A 69 4.83 9.46 -5.61
C ALA A 69 3.37 9.82 -5.90
N PHE A 70 2.75 9.18 -6.90
CA PHE A 70 1.32 9.34 -7.18
C PHE A 70 0.47 9.00 -5.95
N TYR A 71 0.68 7.84 -5.32
CA TYR A 71 -0.10 7.45 -4.15
C TYR A 71 0.22 8.24 -2.88
N ARG A 72 1.45 8.77 -2.74
CA ARG A 72 1.77 9.74 -1.67
C ARG A 72 0.92 11.02 -1.76
N GLY A 73 0.49 11.40 -2.97
CA GLY A 73 -0.43 12.54 -3.17
C GLY A 73 -1.90 12.24 -2.85
N LEU A 74 -2.27 10.96 -2.67
CA LEU A 74 -3.66 10.53 -2.49
C LEU A 74 -3.94 9.89 -1.13
N ALA A 75 -2.90 9.36 -0.47
CA ALA A 75 -3.05 8.50 0.70
C ALA A 75 -1.86 8.65 1.65
N ARG A 76 -2.08 8.27 2.92
CA ARG A 76 -1.01 8.24 3.91
C ARG A 76 -0.09 7.06 3.63
N GLU A 77 1.20 7.33 3.42
CA GLU A 77 2.20 6.27 3.34
C GLU A 77 2.41 5.64 4.73
N TYR A 78 2.15 4.33 4.83
CA TYR A 78 2.36 3.55 6.04
C TYR A 78 3.76 2.96 6.06
N LYS A 79 4.52 3.28 7.11
CA LYS A 79 5.85 2.72 7.34
C LYS A 79 5.72 1.45 8.18
N MET A 80 6.07 0.32 7.59
CA MET A 80 6.00 -0.98 8.28
C MET A 80 6.97 -1.00 9.47
N PRO A 81 6.49 -1.27 10.70
CA PRO A 81 7.34 -1.34 11.89
C PRO A 81 8.50 -2.32 11.70
N GLY A 82 9.71 -1.92 12.11
CA GLY A 82 10.92 -2.74 12.03
C GLY A 82 11.48 -2.96 10.63
N ARG A 83 10.98 -2.25 9.60
CA ARG A 83 11.56 -2.31 8.23
C ARG A 83 12.58 -1.20 7.96
N GLN A 84 12.50 -0.06 8.66
CA GLN A 84 13.39 1.08 8.42
C GLN A 84 14.85 0.80 8.78
N ASP A 85 15.10 -0.01 9.82
CA ASP A 85 16.45 -0.27 10.32
C ASP A 85 17.18 -1.42 9.59
N ARG A 86 16.49 -2.15 8.70
CA ARG A 86 17.04 -3.35 8.04
C ARG A 86 17.73 -3.07 6.69
N GLY A 87 17.78 -1.81 6.27
CA GLY A 87 18.29 -1.43 4.95
C GLY A 87 17.43 -1.97 3.79
N PRO A 88 17.90 -1.83 2.53
CA PRO A 88 17.15 -2.27 1.36
C PRO A 88 16.97 -3.78 1.36
N GLN A 89 15.73 -4.24 1.19
CA GLN A 89 15.45 -5.66 1.00
C GLN A 89 15.96 -6.08 -0.37
N LYS A 90 16.71 -7.18 -0.43
CA LYS A 90 17.22 -7.74 -1.69
C LYS A 90 16.65 -9.13 -1.95
N LEU A 91 16.35 -9.41 -3.20
CA LEU A 91 16.00 -10.73 -3.69
C LEU A 91 17.26 -11.61 -3.83
N PRO A 92 17.11 -12.94 -3.86
CA PRO A 92 18.17 -13.83 -4.33
C PRO A 92 18.64 -13.36 -5.71
N GLY A 93 19.93 -13.04 -5.83
CA GLY A 93 20.50 -12.39 -7.01
C GLY A 93 20.86 -10.91 -6.82
N GLY A 94 20.57 -10.32 -5.65
CA GLY A 94 21.04 -8.99 -5.26
C GLY A 94 20.18 -7.83 -5.76
N GLN A 95 19.16 -8.10 -6.58
CA GLN A 95 18.19 -7.10 -7.00
C GLN A 95 17.42 -6.55 -5.80
N GLU A 96 17.27 -5.23 -5.74
CA GLU A 96 16.51 -4.57 -4.68
C GLU A 96 15.00 -4.79 -4.86
N LEU A 97 14.32 -5.16 -3.79
CA LEU A 97 12.87 -5.19 -3.67
C LEU A 97 12.40 -3.88 -3.04
N LYS A 98 11.77 -3.04 -3.85
CA LYS A 98 11.15 -1.80 -3.40
C LYS A 98 9.68 -2.05 -3.09
N GLU A 99 9.23 -1.62 -1.91
CA GLU A 99 7.84 -1.69 -1.52
C GLU A 99 7.38 -0.47 -0.70
N ALA A 100 6.18 0.00 -0.96
CA ALA A 100 5.49 1.02 -0.17
C ALA A 100 4.04 0.61 0.07
N TYR A 101 3.49 1.05 1.21
CA TYR A 101 2.12 0.77 1.62
C TYR A 101 1.38 2.08 1.81
N PHE A 102 0.14 2.15 1.34
CA PHE A 102 -0.68 3.36 1.35
C PHE A 102 -2.05 3.08 1.93
N ILE A 103 -2.45 3.84 2.94
CA ILE A 103 -3.75 3.72 3.61
C ILE A 103 -4.65 4.87 3.14
N PHE A 104 -5.80 4.52 2.57
CA PHE A 104 -6.71 5.49 1.94
C PHE A 104 -7.84 5.92 2.87
N ASP A 105 -8.18 5.12 3.88
CA ASP A 105 -9.33 5.31 4.75
C ASP A 105 -9.02 5.94 6.12
N GLY A 106 -7.80 6.47 6.29
CA GLY A 106 -7.37 7.10 7.53
C GLY A 106 -7.11 6.14 8.70
N ALA A 107 -7.21 4.81 8.49
CA ALA A 107 -6.90 3.83 9.52
C ALA A 107 -5.45 3.95 10.01
N LYS A 108 -5.19 3.52 11.25
CA LYS A 108 -3.88 3.66 11.91
C LYS A 108 -2.82 2.72 11.32
N ASP A 109 -3.23 1.56 10.83
CA ASP A 109 -2.37 0.50 10.29
C ASP A 109 -3.10 -0.31 9.21
N LEU A 110 -2.38 -1.22 8.55
CA LEU A 110 -2.94 -2.05 7.48
C LEU A 110 -3.97 -3.08 7.97
N VAL A 111 -3.91 -3.46 9.26
CA VAL A 111 -4.80 -4.47 9.86
C VAL A 111 -6.19 -3.89 10.11
N THR A 112 -6.24 -2.63 10.56
CA THR A 112 -7.48 -1.88 10.82
C THR A 112 -8.01 -1.16 9.59
N SER A 113 -7.22 -1.10 8.51
CA SER A 113 -7.63 -0.50 7.24
C SER A 113 -8.53 -1.43 6.43
N ARG A 114 -9.66 -0.91 5.98
CA ARG A 114 -10.55 -1.52 4.98
C ARG A 114 -10.14 -1.16 3.56
N ARG A 115 -9.23 -0.21 3.37
CA ARG A 115 -8.76 0.19 2.03
C ARG A 115 -7.31 0.65 2.07
N TRP A 116 -6.44 -0.21 1.56
CA TRP A 116 -5.01 0.08 1.42
C TRP A 116 -4.44 -0.53 0.14
N ALA A 117 -3.31 -0.01 -0.33
CA ALA A 117 -2.60 -0.56 -1.48
C ALA A 117 -1.12 -0.77 -1.18
N LYS A 118 -0.56 -1.85 -1.72
CA LYS A 118 0.88 -2.06 -1.83
C LYS A 118 1.35 -1.64 -3.21
N VAL A 119 2.41 -0.85 -3.28
CA VAL A 119 3.21 -0.65 -4.51
C VAL A 119 4.49 -1.44 -4.35
N GLN A 120 4.88 -2.24 -5.34
CA GLN A 120 6.09 -3.05 -5.28
C GLN A 120 6.78 -3.13 -6.65
N ARG A 121 8.12 -3.16 -6.64
CA ARG A 121 8.94 -3.53 -7.81
C ARG A 121 10.19 -4.30 -7.35
N PRO A 122 10.56 -5.41 -8.00
CA PRO A 122 9.81 -6.09 -9.06
C PRO A 122 8.50 -6.71 -8.54
N TYR A 123 7.59 -7.06 -9.45
CA TYR A 123 6.44 -7.90 -9.11
C TYR A 123 6.92 -9.29 -8.72
N ILE A 124 6.29 -9.86 -7.69
CA ILE A 124 6.54 -11.21 -7.19
C ILE A 124 5.18 -11.90 -7.18
N GLY A 125 4.97 -12.88 -8.05
CA GLY A 125 3.70 -13.61 -8.16
C GLY A 125 3.52 -14.69 -7.10
N GLY A 126 4.60 -15.20 -6.52
CA GLY A 126 4.52 -16.22 -5.48
C GLY A 126 5.74 -16.30 -4.57
N LEU A 127 5.52 -16.87 -3.39
CA LEU A 127 6.56 -17.17 -2.40
C LEU A 127 6.36 -18.61 -1.95
N LYS A 128 7.40 -19.43 -2.07
CA LYS A 128 7.43 -20.79 -1.52
C LYS A 128 8.58 -20.90 -0.54
N MET A 129 8.30 -21.46 0.63
CA MET A 129 9.35 -21.78 1.59
C MET A 129 9.96 -23.14 1.21
N VAL A 130 11.27 -23.16 0.95
CA VAL A 130 12.05 -24.39 0.80
C VAL A 130 12.97 -24.47 2.02
N GLY A 131 12.56 -25.27 3.01
CA GLY A 131 13.16 -25.23 4.34
C GLY A 131 12.96 -23.86 4.99
N ARG A 132 14.05 -23.19 5.37
CA ARG A 132 14.04 -21.82 5.94
C ARG A 132 14.26 -20.73 4.91
N THR A 133 14.40 -21.09 3.63
CA THR A 133 14.76 -20.15 2.57
C THR A 133 13.51 -19.77 1.76
N PRO A 134 13.21 -18.47 1.61
CA PRO A 134 12.17 -18.02 0.69
C PRO A 134 12.63 -18.20 -0.76
N GLN A 135 11.85 -18.93 -1.55
CA GLN A 135 11.96 -18.98 -3.00
C GLN A 135 10.86 -18.14 -3.63
N TYR A 136 11.26 -17.08 -4.32
CA TYR A 136 10.36 -16.21 -5.06
C TYR A 136 10.05 -16.83 -6.42
N GLN A 137 8.78 -16.78 -6.81
CA GLN A 137 8.29 -17.29 -8.09
C GLN A 137 7.66 -16.16 -8.88
N ASP A 138 7.72 -16.28 -10.21
CA ASP A 138 7.11 -15.33 -11.14
C ASP A 138 7.55 -13.88 -10.86
N VAL A 139 8.87 -13.69 -10.81
CA VAL A 139 9.47 -12.37 -10.63
C VAL A 139 9.48 -11.65 -11.97
N ARG A 140 8.76 -10.53 -12.07
CA ARG A 140 8.63 -9.74 -13.30
C ARG A 140 9.11 -8.32 -13.05
N GLU A 141 9.89 -7.78 -13.98
CA GLU A 141 10.47 -6.43 -13.89
C GLU A 141 9.46 -5.32 -14.22
N VAL A 142 8.37 -5.29 -13.47
CA VAL A 142 7.27 -4.34 -13.59
C VAL A 142 6.86 -3.87 -12.20
N THR A 143 6.22 -2.70 -12.13
CA THR A 143 5.62 -2.23 -10.87
C THR A 143 4.21 -2.78 -10.74
N VAL A 144 3.96 -3.43 -9.61
CA VAL A 144 2.63 -3.88 -9.22
C VAL A 144 2.00 -2.92 -8.22
N ILE A 145 0.69 -2.75 -8.35
CA ILE A 145 -0.16 -2.17 -7.31
C ILE A 145 -1.16 -3.24 -6.90
N ILE A 146 -1.09 -3.67 -5.64
CA ILE A 146 -2.03 -4.61 -5.06
C ILE A 146 -2.99 -3.79 -4.20
N LEU A 147 -4.20 -3.57 -4.71
CA LEU A 147 -5.28 -2.96 -3.93
C LEU A 147 -5.91 -4.05 -3.07
N SER A 148 -5.98 -3.80 -1.76
CA SER A 148 -6.79 -4.58 -0.84
C SER A 148 -7.95 -3.70 -0.38
N ALA A 149 -9.18 -4.08 -0.72
CA ALA A 149 -10.38 -3.32 -0.36
C ALA A 149 -11.45 -4.24 0.22
N GLY A 150 -12.07 -3.81 1.33
CA GLY A 150 -13.27 -4.41 1.88
C GLY A 150 -14.42 -4.39 0.87
N LYS A 151 -15.23 -5.46 0.85
CA LYS A 151 -16.54 -5.45 0.17
C LYS A 151 -17.48 -4.40 0.74
#